data_AF-A0A091PM90-F1
#
_entry.id   AF-A0A091PM90-F1
#
_cell.length_a   1.000
_cell.length_b   1.000
_cell.length_c   1.000
_cell.angle_alpha   90.00
_cell.angle_beta   90.00
_cell.angle_gamma   90.00
#
_symmetry.space_group_name_H-M   'P 1'
#
loop_
_entity.id
_entity.type
_entity.pdbx_description
1 polymer ?
#
loop_
_entity_poly.entity_id
_entity_poly.type
_entity_poly.pdbx_seq_one_letter_code
_entity_poly.pdbx_strand_id
1 'polypeptide(L)'
;SFPQLLGRWFYITGGSKYPPHVAEMKVVKYAVFSFFPGSHKDELNVTESMRVNETCVVRNTTKIQILWHNSTLMHVDDQVVSTAELIQSDKDLLILKHFNANILGLSLSARTPNVSKEHLEEFNAHLRCLGF
;
A
#
# COMPACT_ATOMS: atom_id res chain seq x y z
N SER A 1 13.09 -6.05 -3.56
CA SER A 1 13.48 -5.27 -4.77
C SER A 1 12.26 -5.07 -5.66
N PHE A 2 12.17 -4.00 -6.46
CA PHE A 2 10.98 -3.68 -7.29
C PHE A 2 10.41 -4.83 -8.14
N PRO A 3 11.23 -5.73 -8.74
CA PRO A 3 10.69 -6.90 -9.45
C PRO A 3 9.84 -7.82 -8.55
N GLN A 4 10.10 -7.86 -7.25
CA GLN A 4 9.34 -8.64 -6.28
C GLN A 4 7.98 -8.01 -5.93
N LEU A 5 7.71 -6.76 -6.34
CA LEU A 5 6.40 -6.14 -6.12
C LEU A 5 5.33 -6.70 -7.06
N LEU A 6 5.71 -7.24 -8.23
CA LEU A 6 4.74 -7.68 -9.22
C LEU A 6 3.78 -8.75 -8.67
N GLY A 7 2.57 -8.76 -9.20
CA GLY A 7 1.51 -9.68 -8.81
C GLY A 7 0.66 -9.17 -7.66
N ARG A 8 -0.08 -10.09 -7.05
CA ARG A 8 -1.16 -9.81 -6.11
C ARG A 8 -0.65 -9.59 -4.68
N TRP A 9 -1.30 -8.67 -3.98
CA TRP A 9 -1.11 -8.36 -2.57
C TRP A 9 -2.47 -8.14 -1.88
N PHE A 10 -2.59 -8.64 -0.67
CA PHE A 10 -3.72 -8.43 0.22
C PHE A 10 -3.33 -7.39 1.25
N TYR A 11 -4.12 -6.33 1.37
CA TYR A 11 -3.98 -5.39 2.47
C TYR A 11 -4.34 -6.09 3.78
N ILE A 12 -3.46 -6.00 4.77
CA ILE A 12 -3.62 -6.67 6.06
C ILE A 12 -4.00 -5.67 7.14
N THR A 13 -3.23 -4.59 7.26
CA THR A 13 -3.46 -3.55 8.26
C THR A 13 -2.62 -2.30 7.94
N GLY A 14 -2.83 -1.23 8.69
CA GLY A 14 -2.01 -0.02 8.60
C GLY A 14 -2.29 0.94 9.73
N GLY A 15 -1.60 2.07 9.69
CA GLY A 15 -1.83 3.23 10.55
C GLY A 15 -1.63 4.50 9.73
N SER A 16 -2.46 5.51 9.95
CA SER A 16 -2.32 6.80 9.29
C SER A 16 -2.70 7.94 10.21
N LYS A 17 -2.03 9.08 10.04
CA LYS A 17 -2.41 10.35 10.68
C LYS A 17 -3.22 11.23 9.73
N TYR A 18 -3.37 10.82 8.47
CA TYR A 18 -4.08 11.60 7.45
C TYR A 18 -5.59 11.36 7.55
N PRO A 19 -6.41 12.36 7.91
CA PRO A 19 -7.82 12.13 8.25
C PRO A 19 -8.64 11.40 7.17
N PRO A 20 -8.50 11.71 5.86
CA PRO A 20 -9.20 10.97 4.81
C PRO A 20 -8.86 9.48 4.80
N HIS A 21 -7.57 9.13 4.95
CA HIS A 21 -7.15 7.74 4.97
C HIS A 21 -7.59 7.02 6.26
N VAL A 22 -7.59 7.73 7.41
CA VAL A 22 -8.17 7.19 8.66
C VAL A 22 -9.66 6.87 8.51
N ALA A 23 -10.41 7.72 7.80
CA ALA A 23 -11.81 7.47 7.51
C ALA A 23 -12.00 6.27 6.58
N GLU A 24 -11.20 6.18 5.51
CA GLU A 24 -11.19 5.06 4.56
C GLU A 24 -10.88 3.73 5.26
N MET A 25 -9.83 3.67 6.07
CA MET A 25 -9.43 2.47 6.81
C MET A 25 -10.52 1.93 7.76
N LYS A 26 -11.46 2.77 8.23
CA LYS A 26 -12.58 2.32 9.08
C LYS A 26 -13.65 1.58 8.28
N VAL A 27 -13.84 1.95 7.01
CA VAL A 27 -14.90 1.44 6.14
C VAL A 27 -14.41 0.35 5.19
N VAL A 28 -13.12 0.32 4.84
CA VAL A 28 -12.49 -0.76 4.08
C VAL A 28 -12.39 -2.00 4.97
N LYS A 29 -13.11 -3.06 4.59
CA LYS A 29 -13.08 -4.36 5.29
C LYS A 29 -12.09 -5.34 4.68
N TYR A 30 -11.81 -5.15 3.39
CA TYR A 30 -10.93 -5.99 2.62
C TYR A 30 -10.42 -5.19 1.43
N ALA A 31 -9.14 -5.30 1.12
CA ALA A 31 -8.58 -4.75 -0.10
C ALA A 31 -7.52 -5.69 -0.67
N VAL A 32 -7.54 -5.84 -1.98
CA VAL A 32 -6.57 -6.59 -2.75
C VAL A 32 -6.16 -5.75 -3.94
N PHE A 33 -4.86 -5.71 -4.21
CA PHE A 33 -4.32 -5.00 -5.36
C PHE A 33 -3.31 -5.87 -6.08
N SER A 34 -3.06 -5.58 -7.35
CA SER A 34 -2.05 -6.28 -8.15
C SER A 34 -1.23 -5.29 -8.94
N PHE A 35 0.09 -5.41 -8.83
CA PHE A 35 1.02 -4.62 -9.63
C PHE A 35 1.41 -5.38 -10.90
N PHE A 36 1.38 -4.68 -12.03
CA PHE A 36 1.77 -5.17 -13.33
C PHE A 36 2.83 -4.24 -13.92
N PRO A 37 3.71 -4.75 -14.80
CA PRO A 37 4.62 -3.88 -15.55
C PRO A 37 3.84 -2.81 -16.32
N GLY A 38 4.30 -1.57 -16.25
CA GLY A 38 3.83 -0.47 -17.08
C GLY A 38 4.47 -0.46 -18.46
N SER A 39 4.24 0.62 -19.21
CA SER A 39 4.84 0.81 -20.54
C SER A 39 6.33 1.14 -20.47
N HIS A 40 6.78 1.70 -19.35
CA HIS A 40 8.16 2.08 -19.09
C HIS A 40 8.72 1.32 -17.88
N LYS A 41 10.05 1.26 -17.75
CA LYS A 41 10.71 0.49 -16.68
C LYS A 41 10.37 1.02 -15.29
N ASP A 42 10.15 2.32 -15.19
CA ASP A 42 9.76 3.08 -14.00
C ASP A 42 8.24 3.19 -13.84
N GLU A 43 7.44 2.44 -14.60
CA GLU A 43 5.99 2.44 -14.47
C GLU A 43 5.46 1.08 -13.99
N LEU A 44 4.47 1.15 -13.09
CA LEU A 44 3.60 0.04 -12.74
C LEU A 44 2.16 0.41 -13.02
N ASN A 45 1.42 -0.57 -13.52
CA ASN A 45 -0.03 -0.52 -13.54
C ASN A 45 -0.54 -1.19 -12.27
N VAL A 46 -1.56 -0.62 -11.63
CA VAL A 46 -2.22 -1.23 -10.46
C VAL A 46 -3.70 -1.43 -10.73
N THR A 47 -4.21 -2.61 -10.42
CA THR A 47 -5.65 -2.85 -10.29
C THR A 47 -5.95 -3.11 -8.84
N GLU A 48 -6.96 -2.44 -8.31
CA GLU A 48 -7.39 -2.56 -6.93
C GLU A 48 -8.85 -3.03 -6.87
N SER A 49 -9.14 -3.92 -5.93
CA SER A 49 -10.49 -4.34 -5.59
C SER A 49 -10.63 -4.28 -4.07
N MET A 50 -11.64 -3.55 -3.61
CA MET A 50 -11.88 -3.34 -2.20
C MET A 50 -13.34 -3.55 -1.86
N ARG A 51 -13.57 -4.04 -0.65
CA ARG A 51 -14.89 -4.05 -0.03
C ARG A 51 -14.98 -2.86 0.91
N VAL A 52 -15.75 -1.87 0.49
CA VAL A 52 -16.05 -0.67 1.27
C VAL A 52 -17.47 -0.83 1.81
N ASN A 53 -17.62 -0.93 3.12
CA ASN A 53 -18.87 -1.32 3.77
C ASN A 53 -19.40 -2.65 3.19
N GLU A 54 -20.60 -2.63 2.59
CA GLU A 54 -21.26 -3.78 1.97
C GLU A 54 -21.14 -3.78 0.43
N THR A 55 -20.33 -2.87 -0.12
CA THR A 55 -20.16 -2.71 -1.57
C THR A 55 -18.76 -3.10 -2.03
N CYS A 56 -18.68 -3.79 -3.17
CA CYS A 56 -17.41 -4.08 -3.84
C CYS A 56 -17.11 -2.96 -4.83
N VAL A 57 -15.97 -2.30 -4.66
CA VAL A 57 -15.46 -1.26 -5.57
C VAL A 57 -14.23 -1.82 -6.26
N VAL A 58 -14.18 -1.66 -7.59
CA VAL A 58 -13.02 -2.04 -8.40
C VAL A 58 -12.48 -0.77 -9.06
N ARG A 59 -11.21 -0.49 -8.83
CA ARG A 59 -10.46 0.56 -9.51
C ARG A 59 -9.57 -0.10 -10.55
N ASN A 60 -9.93 0.09 -11.81
CA ASN A 60 -9.18 -0.46 -12.93
C ASN A 60 -7.97 0.43 -13.24
N THR A 61 -6.84 -0.23 -13.43
CA THR A 61 -5.57 0.29 -13.96
C THR A 61 -5.33 1.78 -13.73
N THR A 62 -4.82 2.12 -12.54
CA THR A 62 -4.15 3.40 -12.32
C THR A 62 -2.64 3.23 -12.47
N LYS A 63 -1.93 4.33 -12.76
CA LYS A 63 -0.48 4.33 -12.98
C LYS A 63 0.28 4.73 -11.73
N ILE A 64 1.32 3.95 -11.43
CA ILE A 64 2.30 4.25 -10.38
C ILE A 64 3.66 4.47 -11.02
N GLN A 65 4.29 5.58 -10.69
CA GLN A 65 5.65 5.92 -11.09
C GLN A 65 6.64 5.45 -10.01
N ILE A 66 7.75 4.85 -10.43
CA ILE A 66 8.84 4.39 -9.56
C ILE A 66 9.98 5.41 -9.60
N LEU A 67 10.24 6.05 -8.48
CA LEU A 67 11.41 6.90 -8.29
C LEU A 67 12.56 6.08 -7.71
N TRP A 68 13.34 5.45 -8.61
CA TRP A 68 14.40 4.49 -8.28
C TRP A 68 15.38 4.92 -7.17
N HIS A 69 15.76 6.20 -7.13
CA HIS A 69 16.78 6.69 -6.19
C HIS A 69 16.41 6.48 -4.71
N ASN A 70 15.11 6.52 -4.36
CA ASN A 70 14.63 6.45 -2.97
C ASN A 70 13.61 5.32 -2.75
N SER A 71 13.48 4.42 -3.74
CA SER A 71 12.46 3.37 -3.73
C SER A 71 11.04 3.88 -3.45
N THR A 72 10.70 5.05 -4.00
CA THR A 72 9.40 5.70 -3.80
C THR A 72 8.46 5.34 -4.94
N LEU A 73 7.25 4.93 -4.59
CA LEU A 73 6.10 4.79 -5.47
C LEU A 73 5.31 6.10 -5.44
N MET A 74 4.97 6.64 -6.60
CA MET A 74 4.13 7.83 -6.72
C MET A 74 2.88 7.49 -7.50
N HIS A 75 1.73 7.75 -6.89
CA HIS A 75 0.40 7.58 -7.49
C HIS A 75 -0.25 8.95 -7.63
N VAL A 76 -0.86 9.19 -8.79
CA VAL A 76 -1.61 10.42 -9.05
C VAL A 76 -3.03 10.02 -9.41
N ASP A 77 -3.99 10.43 -8.58
CA ASP A 77 -5.41 10.16 -8.74
C ASP A 77 -6.20 11.46 -8.56
N ASP A 78 -7.00 11.86 -9.56
CA ASP A 78 -7.78 13.10 -9.55
C ASP A 78 -7.04 14.35 -8.99
N GLN A 79 -5.79 14.55 -9.44
CA GLN A 79 -4.88 15.64 -9.03
C GLN A 79 -4.33 15.54 -7.60
N VAL A 80 -4.67 14.50 -6.85
CA VAL A 80 -4.05 14.18 -5.57
C VAL A 80 -2.81 13.32 -5.83
N VAL A 81 -1.66 13.81 -5.37
CA VAL A 81 -0.41 13.06 -5.41
C VAL A 81 -0.21 12.35 -4.08
N SER A 82 -0.14 11.03 -4.13
CA SER A 82 0.22 10.17 -3.01
C SER A 82 1.58 9.54 -3.28
N THR A 83 2.49 9.63 -2.31
CA THR A 83 3.78 8.95 -2.40
C THR A 83 3.91 7.91 -1.30
N ALA A 84 4.62 6.83 -1.60
CA ALA A 84 4.92 5.79 -0.64
C ALA A 84 6.35 5.30 -0.80
N GLU A 85 7.14 5.32 0.27
CA GLU A 85 8.45 4.69 0.30
C GLU A 85 8.30 3.19 0.58
N LEU A 86 9.00 2.38 -0.20
CA LEU A 86 9.14 0.95 0.06
C LEU A 86 10.13 0.73 1.21
N ILE A 87 9.63 0.45 2.41
CA ILE A 87 10.49 0.10 3.57
C ILE A 87 11.01 -1.32 3.40
N GLN A 88 10.09 -2.26 3.15
CA GLN A 88 10.41 -3.67 3.03
C GLN A 88 9.53 -4.30 1.96
N SER A 89 10.17 -5.08 1.10
CA SER A 89 9.52 -6.08 0.28
C SER A 89 10.40 -7.31 0.30
N ASP A 90 9.90 -8.35 0.94
CA ASP A 90 10.38 -9.71 0.77
C ASP A 90 9.40 -10.48 -0.13
N LYS A 91 9.53 -11.81 -0.15
CA LYS A 91 8.72 -12.67 -1.01
C LYS A 91 7.22 -12.58 -0.68
N ASP A 92 6.90 -12.44 0.61
CA ASP A 92 5.57 -12.66 1.15
C ASP A 92 4.96 -11.43 1.83
N LEU A 93 5.76 -10.43 2.17
CA LEU A 93 5.37 -9.20 2.87
C LEU A 93 5.79 -7.93 2.11
N LEU A 94 4.94 -6.92 2.25
CA LEU A 94 5.12 -5.59 1.68
C LEU A 94 4.76 -4.53 2.74
N ILE A 95 5.75 -3.71 3.09
CA ILE A 95 5.58 -2.57 3.99
C ILE A 95 5.83 -1.29 3.21
N LEU A 96 4.80 -0.44 3.16
CA LEU A 96 4.84 0.86 2.52
C LEU A 96 4.66 1.97 3.54
N LYS A 97 5.47 3.01 3.43
CA LYS A 97 5.41 4.24 4.23
C LYS A 97 4.85 5.36 3.38
N HIS A 98 3.64 5.76 3.68
CA HIS A 98 2.87 6.73 2.90
C HIS A 98 3.15 8.15 3.37
N PHE A 99 3.26 9.07 2.41
CA PHE A 99 3.36 10.51 2.62
C PHE A 99 2.26 11.20 1.82
N ASN A 100 1.19 11.60 2.50
CA ASN A 100 0.09 12.36 1.91
C ASN A 100 0.07 13.74 2.53
N ALA A 101 0.36 14.78 1.76
CA ALA A 101 0.48 16.16 2.25
C ALA A 101 1.42 16.29 3.48
N ASN A 102 2.58 15.63 3.44
CA ASN A 102 3.55 15.51 4.55
C ASN A 102 3.05 14.80 5.81
N ILE A 103 1.88 14.15 5.75
CA ILE A 103 1.33 13.37 6.84
C ILE A 103 1.66 11.89 6.62
N LEU A 104 2.22 11.29 7.65
CA LEU A 104 2.73 9.93 7.63
C LEU A 104 1.60 8.89 7.72
N GLY A 105 1.77 7.81 6.96
CA GLY A 105 1.07 6.54 7.16
C GLY A 105 2.00 5.35 6.95
N LEU A 106 1.55 4.19 7.37
CA LEU A 106 2.22 2.91 7.18
C LEU A 106 1.19 1.84 6.85
N SER A 107 1.50 0.94 5.94
CA SER A 107 0.63 -0.20 5.61
C SER A 107 1.42 -1.49 5.51
N LEU A 108 0.81 -2.58 5.95
CA LEU A 108 1.26 -3.95 5.75
C LEU A 108 0.36 -4.63 4.73
N SER A 109 0.97 -5.25 3.74
CA SER A 109 0.31 -6.14 2.78
C SER A 109 1.08 -7.46 2.68
N ALA A 110 0.39 -8.52 2.26
CA ALA A 110 0.99 -9.84 2.14
C ALA A 110 0.49 -10.60 0.89
N ARG A 111 1.20 -11.66 0.50
CA ARG A 111 0.81 -12.52 -0.65
C ARG A 111 -0.42 -13.37 -0.38
N THR A 112 -0.74 -13.59 0.90
CA THR A 112 -1.95 -14.28 1.33
C THR A 112 -2.65 -13.43 2.41
N PRO A 113 -3.96 -13.58 2.61
CA PRO A 113 -4.68 -12.83 3.64
C PRO A 113 -4.28 -13.24 5.07
N ASN A 114 -3.59 -14.38 5.24
CA ASN A 114 -3.21 -14.91 6.55
C ASN A 114 -1.74 -14.60 6.82
N VAL A 115 -1.49 -13.71 7.78
CA VAL A 115 -0.15 -13.36 8.25
C VAL A 115 0.10 -13.95 9.63
N SER A 116 1.32 -14.38 9.91
CA SER A 116 1.69 -14.91 11.23
C SER A 116 1.57 -13.84 12.31
N LYS A 117 1.34 -14.28 13.55
CA LYS A 117 1.23 -13.38 14.70
C LYS A 117 2.51 -12.56 14.91
N GLU A 118 3.68 -13.17 14.70
CA GLU A 118 4.99 -12.53 14.85
C GLU A 118 5.16 -11.33 13.91
N HIS A 119 4.87 -11.49 12.61
CA HIS A 119 4.96 -10.39 11.64
C HIS A 119 3.97 -9.25 11.98
N LEU A 120 2.79 -9.58 12.48
CA LEU A 120 1.82 -8.57 12.93
C LEU A 120 2.32 -7.82 14.19
N GLU A 121 2.93 -8.52 15.14
CA GLU A 121 3.49 -7.93 16.35
C GLU A 121 4.67 -7.01 16.03
N GLU A 122 5.55 -7.41 15.11
CA GLU A 122 6.66 -6.60 14.62
C GLU A 122 6.16 -5.34 13.89
N PHE A 123 5.18 -5.48 13.00
CA PHE A 123 4.58 -4.33 12.31
C PHE A 123 3.93 -3.36 13.31
N ASN A 124 3.21 -3.87 14.31
CA ASN A 124 2.62 -3.06 15.37
C ASN A 124 3.69 -2.36 16.24
N ALA A 125 4.84 -2.99 16.46
CA ALA A 125 5.96 -2.34 17.14
C ALA A 125 6.50 -1.16 16.31
N HIS A 126 6.62 -1.33 15.00
CA HIS A 126 7.00 -0.26 14.06
C HIS A 126 6.00 0.91 14.10
N LEU A 127 4.69 0.62 14.10
CA LEU A 127 3.66 1.64 14.22
C LEU A 127 3.82 2.46 15.52
N ARG A 128 4.01 1.78 16.66
CA ARG A 128 4.22 2.44 17.96
C ARG A 128 5.46 3.33 17.96
N CYS A 129 6.56 2.87 17.36
CA CYS A 129 7.80 3.68 17.22
C CYS A 129 7.58 4.97 16.41
N LEU A 130 6.65 4.96 15.45
CA LEU A 130 6.27 6.14 14.66
C LEU A 130 5.14 6.97 15.30
N GLY A 131 4.70 6.59 16.51
CA GLY A 131 3.69 7.26 17.29
C GLY A 131 2.28 7.18 16.67
N PHE A 132 1.92 6.02 16.12
CA PHE A 132 0.55 5.66 15.78
C PHE A 132 -0.14 4.94 16.93
#